data_AF-E3ZPA6-F1
#
_entry.id   AF-E3ZPA6-F1
#
_cell.length_a   1.000
_cell.length_b   1.000
_cell.length_c   1.000
_cell.angle_alpha   90.00
_cell.angle_beta   90.00
_cell.angle_gamma   90.00
#
_symmetry.space_group_name_H-M   'P 1'
#
loop_
_entity.id
_entity.type
_entity.pdbx_description
1 polymer ?
#
loop_
_entity_poly.entity_id
_entity_poly.type
_entity_poly.pdbx_seq_one_letter_code
_entity_poly.pdbx_strand_id
1 'polypeptide(L)'
;MDFYKEVKQTFTNYEQKFGLKLMKIDDHEVAFIGNDYAFGIGWSLDGIDLHYFQLINSTLCKFSLDELLDSKLTQRDRMGIIPSKTIYEKIINELIICERGIGNHFQEMLKGNPLSCLSDKEFVTVTEKNIIEHELLSNK
;
A
#
# COMPACT_ATOMS: atom_id res chain seq x y z
N MET A 1 -8.17 -16.33 -2.23
CA MET A 1 -8.81 -15.13 -1.64
C MET A 1 -8.98 -14.10 -2.74
N ASP A 2 -10.04 -13.32 -2.75
CA ASP A 2 -10.18 -12.20 -3.69
C ASP A 2 -9.54 -10.94 -3.07
N PHE A 3 -8.22 -10.82 -3.19
CA PHE A 3 -7.47 -9.82 -2.44
C PHE A 3 -7.87 -8.37 -2.78
N TYR A 4 -8.17 -8.08 -4.04
CA TYR A 4 -8.64 -6.77 -4.46
C TYR A 4 -9.91 -6.37 -3.71
N LYS A 5 -10.85 -7.31 -3.53
CA LYS A 5 -12.07 -7.07 -2.76
C LYS A 5 -11.78 -6.83 -1.28
N GLU A 6 -10.87 -7.60 -0.69
CA GLU A 6 -10.48 -7.44 0.73
C GLU A 6 -9.81 -6.09 0.98
N VAL A 7 -8.92 -5.64 0.09
CA VAL A 7 -8.32 -4.29 0.15
C VAL A 7 -9.38 -3.22 0.01
N LYS A 8 -10.28 -3.34 -0.97
CA LYS A 8 -11.36 -2.36 -1.18
C LYS A 8 -12.27 -2.22 0.05
N GLN A 9 -12.56 -3.33 0.74
CA GLN A 9 -13.36 -3.33 1.96
C GLN A 9 -12.60 -2.78 3.16
N THR A 10 -11.32 -3.11 3.30
CA THR A 10 -10.51 -2.68 4.45
C THR A 10 -10.19 -1.18 4.36
N PHE A 11 -9.73 -0.72 3.20
CA PHE A 11 -9.36 0.68 2.94
C PHE A 11 -10.56 1.49 2.45
N THR A 12 -11.73 1.24 3.05
CA THR A 12 -12.97 1.93 2.68
C THR A 12 -12.79 3.44 2.84
N ASN A 13 -13.20 4.20 1.82
CA ASN A 13 -13.09 5.65 1.70
C ASN A 13 -11.72 6.22 1.32
N TYR A 14 -10.66 5.41 1.14
CA TYR A 14 -9.36 5.98 0.73
C TYR A 14 -9.44 6.68 -0.63
N GLU A 15 -10.18 6.11 -1.58
CA GLU A 15 -10.42 6.73 -2.89
C GLU A 15 -11.05 8.13 -2.76
N GLN A 16 -12.02 8.30 -1.86
CA GLN A 16 -12.72 9.58 -1.65
C GLN A 16 -11.93 10.56 -0.80
N LYS A 17 -11.37 10.08 0.33
CA LYS A 17 -10.69 10.92 1.34
C LYS A 17 -9.40 11.50 0.81
N PHE A 18 -8.70 10.75 -0.03
CA PHE A 18 -7.36 11.09 -0.52
C PHE A 18 -7.34 11.31 -2.05
N GLY A 19 -8.48 11.16 -2.74
CA GLY A 19 -8.55 11.32 -4.19
C GLY A 19 -7.77 10.24 -4.96
N LEU A 20 -7.74 9.02 -4.43
CA LEU A 20 -6.99 7.90 -4.99
C LEU A 20 -7.87 7.03 -5.88
N LYS A 21 -7.25 6.30 -6.80
CA LYS A 21 -7.91 5.29 -7.64
C LYS A 21 -7.34 3.92 -7.31
N LEU A 22 -8.18 3.00 -6.83
CA LEU A 22 -7.73 1.63 -6.58
C LEU A 22 -7.63 0.85 -7.89
N MET A 23 -6.47 0.23 -8.13
CA MET A 23 -6.14 -0.55 -9.31
C MET A 23 -5.63 -1.92 -8.92
N LYS A 24 -6.03 -2.95 -9.66
CA LYS A 24 -5.45 -4.29 -9.55
C LYS A 24 -4.16 -4.32 -10.37
N ILE A 25 -3.05 -4.74 -9.75
CA ILE A 25 -1.78 -4.98 -10.45
C ILE A 25 -1.76 -6.42 -10.95
N ASP A 26 -1.96 -7.37 -10.03
CA ASP A 26 -2.16 -8.79 -10.32
C ASP A 26 -3.03 -9.45 -9.23
N ASP A 27 -3.00 -10.78 -9.11
CA ASP A 27 -3.78 -11.51 -8.10
C ASP A 27 -3.26 -11.34 -6.66
N HIS A 28 -2.02 -10.86 -6.50
CA HIS A 28 -1.32 -10.70 -5.25
C HIS A 28 -1.05 -9.25 -4.88
N GLU A 29 -1.19 -8.32 -5.82
CA GLU A 29 -0.89 -6.92 -5.59
C GLU A 29 -1.97 -5.98 -6.14
N VAL A 30 -2.22 -4.93 -5.37
CA VAL A 30 -3.06 -3.80 -5.76
C VAL A 30 -2.34 -2.49 -5.47
N ALA A 31 -2.74 -1.43 -6.14
CA ALA A 31 -2.19 -0.11 -5.90
C ALA A 31 -3.30 0.96 -5.83
N PHE A 32 -3.21 1.86 -4.87
CA PHE A 32 -3.92 3.13 -4.88
C PHE A 32 -3.08 4.15 -5.66
N ILE A 33 -3.62 4.63 -6.77
CA ILE A 33 -2.97 5.59 -7.65
C ILE A 33 -3.38 7.01 -7.26
N GLY A 34 -2.41 7.87 -6.97
CA GLY A 34 -2.56 9.31 -6.80
C GLY A 34 -2.15 10.09 -8.05
N ASN A 35 -1.86 11.38 -7.88
CA ASN A 35 -1.51 12.26 -9.01
C ASN A 35 -0.10 11.97 -9.57
N ASP A 36 0.89 11.80 -8.69
CA ASP A 36 2.31 11.62 -9.06
C ASP A 36 3.02 10.53 -8.25
N TYR A 37 2.24 9.74 -7.51
CA TYR A 37 2.69 8.64 -6.67
C TYR A 37 1.63 7.52 -6.63
N ALA A 38 2.04 6.34 -6.19
CA ALA A 38 1.11 5.26 -5.86
C ALA A 38 1.48 4.58 -4.54
N PHE A 39 0.49 3.96 -3.92
CA PHE A 39 0.63 3.17 -2.70
C PHE A 39 0.23 1.73 -3.00
N GLY A 40 1.20 0.82 -3.00
CA GLY A 40 1.02 -0.59 -3.27
C GLY A 40 0.81 -1.42 -2.02
N ILE A 41 0.00 -2.45 -2.16
CA ILE A 41 -0.27 -3.45 -1.13
C ILE A 41 -0.16 -4.81 -1.81
N GLY A 42 0.85 -5.58 -1.42
CA GLY A 42 1.04 -6.97 -1.81
C GLY A 42 0.60 -7.93 -0.70
N TRP A 43 0.26 -9.17 -1.06
CA TRP A 43 0.13 -10.25 -0.09
C TRP A 43 0.87 -11.50 -0.55
N SER A 44 1.39 -12.22 0.44
CA SER A 44 2.04 -13.52 0.27
C SER A 44 1.63 -14.46 1.41
N LEU A 45 2.29 -15.61 1.54
CA LEU A 45 2.12 -16.47 2.73
C LEU A 45 2.85 -15.91 3.96
N ASP A 46 3.79 -14.98 3.76
CA ASP A 46 4.56 -14.40 4.84
C ASP A 46 3.81 -13.25 5.49
N GLY A 47 3.04 -12.49 4.70
CA GLY A 47 2.19 -11.42 5.23
C GLY A 47 1.69 -10.45 4.16
N ILE A 48 1.47 -9.21 4.60
CA ILE A 48 1.23 -8.05 3.75
C ILE A 48 2.53 -7.27 3.57
N ASP A 49 2.85 -6.92 2.32
CA ASP A 49 3.97 -6.06 1.97
C ASP A 49 3.42 -4.71 1.49
N LEU A 50 4.01 -3.60 1.96
CA LEU A 50 3.57 -2.26 1.62
C LEU A 50 4.65 -1.49 0.86
N HIS A 51 4.23 -0.83 -0.22
CA HIS A 51 5.16 -0.12 -1.10
C HIS A 51 4.69 1.30 -1.38
N TYR A 52 5.64 2.21 -1.50
CA TYR A 52 5.43 3.53 -2.08
C TYR A 52 6.10 3.62 -3.45
N PHE A 53 5.35 4.12 -4.42
CA PHE A 53 5.85 4.35 -5.77
C PHE A 53 5.87 5.84 -6.06
N GLN A 54 6.96 6.31 -6.67
CA GLN A 54 7.07 7.71 -7.09
C GLN A 54 7.83 7.82 -8.42
N LEU A 55 7.40 8.74 -9.27
CA LEU A 55 8.15 9.12 -10.46
C LEU A 55 9.28 10.09 -10.09
N ILE A 56 10.52 9.61 -10.12
CA ILE A 56 11.72 10.44 -9.90
C ILE A 56 12.45 10.54 -11.24
N ASN A 57 12.57 11.77 -11.78
CA ASN A 57 13.18 12.01 -13.10
C ASN A 57 12.60 11.10 -14.20
N SER A 58 11.26 10.98 -14.24
CA SER A 58 10.51 10.13 -15.18
C SER A 58 10.83 8.64 -15.09
N THR A 59 11.39 8.18 -13.97
CA THR A 59 11.59 6.76 -13.67
C THR A 59 10.75 6.38 -12.47
N LEU A 60 9.90 5.36 -12.62
CA LEU A 60 9.17 4.79 -11.50
C LEU A 60 10.15 4.16 -10.50
N CYS A 61 10.14 4.65 -9.26
CA CYS A 61 10.89 4.09 -8.14
C CYS A 61 9.91 3.46 -7.16
N LYS A 62 10.29 2.33 -6.57
CA LYS A 62 9.56 1.61 -5.52
C LYS A 62 10.36 1.64 -4.22
N PHE A 63 9.68 1.80 -3.10
CA PHE A 63 10.27 1.83 -1.77
C PHE A 63 9.40 0.98 -0.83
N SER A 64 9.99 0.04 -0.08
CA SER A 64 9.25 -0.67 0.98
C SER A 64 8.93 0.27 2.13
N LEU A 65 7.78 0.03 2.75
CA LEU A 65 7.28 0.74 3.92
C LEU A 65 7.22 -0.15 5.16
N ASP A 66 7.63 -1.41 5.08
CA ASP A 66 7.34 -2.40 6.11
C ASP A 66 8.07 -2.07 7.42
N GLU A 67 9.39 -1.87 7.37
CA GLU A 67 10.18 -1.50 8.55
C GLU A 67 9.70 -0.17 9.16
N LEU A 68 9.30 0.76 8.30
CA LEU A 68 8.85 2.07 8.70
C LEU A 68 7.49 1.99 9.41
N LEU A 69 6.55 1.23 8.85
CA LEU A 69 5.25 0.96 9.47
C LEU A 69 5.43 0.23 10.80
N ASP A 70 6.23 -0.83 10.84
CA ASP A 70 6.47 -1.63 12.04
C ASP A 70 7.03 -0.78 13.19
N SER A 71 7.92 0.16 12.88
CA SER A 71 8.46 1.10 13.88
C SER A 71 7.41 2.05 14.49
N LYS A 72 6.26 2.23 13.82
CA LYS A 72 5.18 3.15 14.22
C LYS A 72 3.96 2.44 14.79
N LEU A 73 3.76 1.16 14.49
CA LEU A 73 2.60 0.41 14.95
C LEU A 73 2.52 0.39 16.49
N THR A 74 1.33 0.71 17.00
CA THR A 74 1.03 0.77 18.42
C THR A 74 0.05 -0.32 18.83
N GLN A 75 -0.14 -0.51 20.13
CA GLN A 75 -1.18 -1.41 20.65
C GLN A 75 -2.59 -1.00 20.17
N ARG A 76 -2.82 0.30 19.92
CA ARG A 76 -4.10 0.81 19.41
C ARG A 76 -4.41 0.25 18.03
N ASP A 77 -3.41 0.18 17.15
CA ASP A 77 -3.56 -0.33 15.79
C ASP A 77 -3.95 -1.82 15.80
N ARG A 78 -3.44 -2.56 16.79
CA ARG A 78 -3.69 -4.01 16.98
C ARG A 78 -4.93 -4.33 17.82
N MET A 79 -5.60 -3.32 18.38
CA MET A 79 -6.69 -3.52 19.33
C MET A 79 -7.92 -4.16 18.66
N GLY A 80 -8.49 -5.18 19.31
CA GLY A 80 -9.69 -5.88 18.82
C GLY A 80 -9.43 -6.87 17.67
N ILE A 81 -8.18 -7.08 17.27
CA ILE A 81 -7.81 -8.12 16.31
C ILE A 81 -7.80 -9.48 17.04
N ILE A 82 -8.60 -10.42 16.54
CA ILE A 82 -8.75 -11.76 17.12
C ILE A 82 -7.65 -12.66 16.53
N PRO A 83 -7.03 -13.56 17.31
CA PRO A 83 -6.06 -14.52 16.78
C PRO A 83 -6.61 -15.31 15.59
N SER A 84 -5.85 -15.34 14.50
CA SER A 84 -6.18 -16.07 13.28
C SER A 84 -5.97 -17.57 13.44
N LYS A 85 -6.86 -18.38 12.87
CA LYS A 85 -6.77 -19.85 12.78
C LYS A 85 -6.32 -20.32 11.41
N THR A 86 -6.45 -19.48 10.39
CA THR A 86 -6.04 -19.79 9.02
C THR A 86 -5.06 -18.75 8.49
N ILE A 87 -4.34 -19.11 7.43
CA ILE A 87 -3.43 -18.17 6.75
C ILE A 87 -4.20 -16.96 6.21
N TYR A 88 -5.38 -17.16 5.64
CA TYR A 88 -6.19 -16.05 5.13
C TYR A 88 -6.64 -15.10 6.23
N GLU A 89 -7.06 -15.63 7.39
CA GLU A 89 -7.39 -14.78 8.55
C GLU A 89 -6.17 -14.00 9.05
N LYS A 90 -4.96 -14.60 9.00
CA LYS A 90 -3.71 -13.90 9.33
C LYS A 90 -3.49 -12.71 8.37
N ILE A 91 -3.62 -12.94 7.06
CA ILE A 91 -3.46 -11.90 6.03
C ILE A 91 -4.49 -10.78 6.19
N ILE A 92 -5.77 -11.11 6.46
CA ILE A 92 -6.81 -10.09 6.71
C ILE A 92 -6.51 -9.29 7.98
N ASN A 93 -6.08 -9.96 9.06
CA ASN A 93 -5.70 -9.29 10.29
C ASN A 93 -4.53 -8.31 10.08
N GLU A 94 -3.50 -8.73 9.34
CA GLU A 94 -2.38 -7.86 8.98
C GLU A 94 -2.83 -6.70 8.11
N LEU A 95 -3.69 -6.94 7.11
CA LEU A 95 -4.24 -5.89 6.26
C LEU A 95 -4.99 -4.80 7.07
N ILE A 96 -5.77 -5.20 8.07
CA ILE A 96 -6.46 -4.27 8.97
C ILE A 96 -5.46 -3.48 9.83
N ILE A 97 -4.41 -4.14 10.33
CA ILE A 97 -3.36 -3.47 11.12
C ILE A 97 -2.61 -2.46 10.24
N CYS A 98 -2.28 -2.84 9.00
CA CYS A 98 -1.66 -1.96 8.02
C CYS A 98 -2.54 -0.74 7.76
N GLU A 99 -3.82 -0.92 7.44
CA GLU A 99 -4.76 0.19 7.20
C GLU A 99 -4.77 1.19 8.36
N ARG A 100 -4.89 0.69 9.59
CA ARG A 100 -4.90 1.53 10.79
C ARG A 100 -3.58 2.26 10.98
N GLY A 101 -2.46 1.56 10.81
CA GLY A 101 -1.13 2.14 10.95
C GLY A 101 -0.86 3.22 9.89
N ILE A 102 -1.21 2.97 8.63
CA ILE A 102 -1.11 3.96 7.55
C ILE A 102 -2.00 5.16 7.83
N GLY A 103 -3.27 4.91 8.16
CA GLY A 103 -4.25 5.95 8.46
C GLY A 103 -3.90 6.82 9.66
N ASN A 104 -3.16 6.29 10.64
CA ASN A 104 -2.75 7.01 11.84
C ASN A 104 -1.41 7.73 11.69
N HIS A 105 -0.45 7.13 10.98
CA HIS A 105 0.96 7.58 11.02
C HIS A 105 1.49 8.09 9.67
N PHE A 106 0.81 7.79 8.55
CA PHE A 106 1.30 8.03 7.19
C PHE A 106 0.34 8.83 6.31
N GLN A 107 -0.53 9.66 6.92
CA GLN A 107 -1.52 10.46 6.18
C GLN A 107 -0.92 11.40 5.14
N GLU A 108 0.31 11.90 5.37
CA GLU A 108 0.98 12.78 4.40
C GLU A 108 1.42 12.02 3.14
N MET A 109 1.83 10.75 3.27
CA MET A 109 2.12 9.91 2.11
C MET A 109 0.87 9.65 1.27
N LEU A 110 -0.27 9.43 1.93
CA LEU A 110 -1.59 9.33 1.29
C LEU A 110 -2.08 10.65 0.65
N LYS A 111 -1.34 11.75 0.81
CA LYS A 111 -1.58 13.02 0.09
C LYS A 111 -0.52 13.31 -0.97
N GLY A 112 0.42 12.38 -1.20
CA GLY A 112 1.50 12.54 -2.17
C GLY A 112 2.75 13.25 -1.63
N ASN A 113 2.84 13.45 -0.31
CA ASN A 113 4.05 14.00 0.29
C ASN A 113 4.96 12.83 0.74
N PRO A 114 6.04 12.51 -0.01
CA PRO A 114 6.93 11.41 0.35
C PRO A 114 7.65 11.71 1.67
N LEU A 115 7.96 10.67 2.43
CA LEU A 115 8.81 10.81 3.62
C LEU A 115 10.27 11.01 3.22
N SER A 116 10.96 11.89 3.92
CA SER A 116 12.38 12.18 3.69
C SER A 116 13.31 11.00 4.01
N CYS A 117 12.81 9.95 4.65
CA CYS A 117 13.58 8.77 5.06
C CYS A 117 13.50 7.58 4.09
N LEU A 118 12.77 7.70 2.96
CA LEU A 118 12.75 6.68 1.92
C LEU A 118 14.12 6.67 1.22
N SER A 119 14.91 5.62 1.43
CA SER A 119 16.31 5.57 0.97
C SER A 119 16.60 4.36 0.08
N ASP A 120 16.05 3.20 0.41
CA ASP A 120 16.32 1.97 -0.33
C ASP A 120 15.29 1.76 -1.45
N LYS A 121 15.78 1.83 -2.70
CA LYS A 121 14.99 1.57 -3.89
C LYS A 121 14.89 0.07 -4.13
N GLU A 122 13.67 -0.41 -4.29
CA GLU A 122 13.40 -1.78 -4.66
C GLU A 122 13.27 -1.95 -6.18
N PHE A 123 13.30 -3.21 -6.59
CA PHE A 123 13.04 -3.59 -7.97
C PHE A 123 11.57 -3.36 -8.32
N VAL A 124 11.32 -2.65 -9.42
CA VAL A 124 10.00 -2.48 -10.02
C VAL A 124 9.81 -3.55 -11.09
N THR A 125 8.83 -4.41 -10.91
CA THR A 125 8.43 -5.43 -11.90
C THR A 125 7.90 -4.80 -13.18
N VAL A 126 7.89 -5.59 -14.26
CA VAL A 126 7.33 -5.14 -15.55
C VAL A 126 5.84 -4.83 -15.43
N THR A 127 5.09 -5.59 -14.64
CA THR A 127 3.65 -5.40 -14.44
C THR A 127 3.37 -4.12 -13.66
N GLU A 128 4.02 -3.91 -12.52
CA GLU A 128 3.92 -2.67 -11.74
C GLU A 128 4.27 -1.47 -12.63
N LYS A 129 5.38 -1.55 -13.36
CA LYS A 129 5.79 -0.48 -14.27
C LYS A 129 4.71 -0.19 -15.30
N ASN A 130 4.25 -1.18 -16.05
CA ASN A 130 3.28 -0.96 -17.13
C ASN A 130 1.95 -0.38 -16.64
N ILE A 131 1.51 -0.72 -15.42
CA ILE A 131 0.23 -0.24 -14.88
C ILE A 131 0.41 1.10 -14.17
N ILE A 132 1.32 1.17 -13.21
CA ILE A 132 1.50 2.34 -12.35
C ILE A 132 2.14 3.49 -13.13
N GLU A 133 3.22 3.24 -13.89
CA GLU A 133 3.89 4.31 -14.65
C GLU A 133 2.94 4.90 -15.70
N HIS A 134 2.16 4.05 -16.38
CA HIS A 134 1.17 4.50 -17.35
C HIS A 134 0.11 5.43 -16.74
N GLU A 135 -0.47 5.04 -15.59
CA GLU A 135 -1.47 5.87 -14.92
C GLU A 135 -0.88 7.19 -14.39
N LEU A 136 0.31 7.14 -13.78
CA LEU A 136 0.98 8.34 -13.25
C LEU A 136 1.42 9.32 -14.35
N LEU A 137 1.79 8.82 -15.53
CA LEU A 137 2.11 9.67 -16.67
C LEU A 137 0.86 10.25 -17.35
N SER A 138 -0.27 9.54 -17.29
CA SER A 138 -1.55 9.99 -17.85
C SER A 138 -2.25 11.06 -17.00
N ASN A 139 -1.90 11.16 -15.71
CA ASN A 139 -2.45 12.14 -14.77
C ASN A 139 -1.77 13.52 -14.81
N LYS A 140 -0.73 13.70 -15.65
CA LYS A 140 0.00 14.97 -15.84
C LYS A 140 -0.55 15.76 -17.01
#